data_AF-A0A9Q8RI90-F1
#
_entry.id   AF-A0A9Q8RI90-F1
#
_cell.length_a   1.000
_cell.length_b   1.000
_cell.length_c   1.000
_cell.angle_alpha   90.00
_cell.angle_beta   90.00
_cell.angle_gamma   90.00
#
_symmetry.space_group_name_H-M   'P 1'
#
loop_
_entity.id
_entity.type
_entity.pdbx_description
1 polymer ?
#
loop_
_entity_poly.entity_id
_entity_poly.type
_entity_poly.pdbx_seq_one_letter_code
_entity_poly.pdbx_strand_id
1 'polypeptide(L)' 'MVINYFNIKPLDITESELDEFSRYIGLPLYNEDKEAILKSTSFRKVLAILKILKLNALNHYFVDDLESNDEFPIRQIF' A
#
# COMPACT_ATOMS: atom_id res chain seq x y z
N MET A 1 -7.06 19.24 -1.68
CA MET A 1 -6.50 19.21 -3.04
C MET A 1 -7.54 18.62 -3.97
N VAL A 2 -7.83 19.25 -5.11
CA VAL A 2 -8.77 18.68 -6.11
C VAL A 2 -7.96 17.85 -7.10
N ILE A 3 -8.30 16.57 -7.23
CA ILE A 3 -7.61 15.62 -8.10
C ILE A 3 -8.57 15.20 -9.22
N ASN A 4 -8.17 15.41 -10.48
CA ASN A 4 -8.94 14.92 -11.62
C ASN A 4 -8.56 13.48 -11.97
N TYR A 5 -9.42 12.53 -11.59
CA TYR A 5 -9.26 11.11 -11.85
C TYR A 5 -9.00 10.76 -13.33
N PHE A 6 -9.66 11.45 -14.27
CA PHE A 6 -9.57 11.13 -15.69
C PHE A 6 -8.19 11.44 -16.28
N ASN A 7 -7.53 12.48 -15.76
CA ASN A 7 -6.22 12.93 -16.22
C ASN A 7 -5.06 12.14 -15.60
N ILE A 8 -5.34 11.25 -14.65
CA ILE A 8 -4.30 10.50 -13.96
C ILE A 8 -3.92 9.29 -14.78
N LYS A 9 -2.61 9.16 -14.99
CA LYS A 9 -2.02 7.96 -15.56
C LYS A 9 -2.09 6.83 -14.53
N PRO A 10 -2.43 5.60 -14.96
CA PRO A 10 -2.30 4.43 -14.10
C PRO A 10 -0.88 4.36 -13.55
N LEU A 11 -0.73 4.00 -12.29
CA LEU A 11 0.58 3.75 -11.71
C LEU A 11 1.26 2.61 -12.48
N ASP A 12 2.50 2.83 -12.87
CA ASP A 12 3.34 1.76 -13.40
C ASP A 12 3.87 0.99 -12.21
N ILE A 13 3.44 -0.27 -12.08
CA ILE A 13 3.81 -1.14 -10.97
C ILE A 13 4.17 -2.51 -11.54
N THR A 14 5.13 -3.16 -10.90
CA THR A 14 5.62 -4.50 -11.24
C THR A 14 5.10 -5.53 -10.26
N GLU A 15 5.20 -6.82 -10.61
CA GLU A 15 4.86 -7.91 -9.68
C GLU A 15 5.73 -7.88 -8.42
N SER A 16 7.02 -7.53 -8.53
CA SER A 16 7.91 -7.44 -7.37
C SER A 16 7.48 -6.35 -6.38
N GLU A 17 6.96 -5.22 -6.87
CA GLU A 17 6.42 -4.16 -6.01
C GLU A 17 5.12 -4.61 -5.32
N LEU A 18 4.32 -5.46 -5.99
CA LEU A 18 3.16 -6.08 -5.37
C LEU A 18 3.53 -7.14 -4.33
N ASP A 19 4.64 -7.86 -4.51
CA ASP A 19 5.17 -8.78 -3.50
C ASP A 19 5.60 -8.05 -2.23
N GLU A 20 6.29 -6.92 -2.39
CA GLU A 20 6.66 -6.06 -1.26
C GLU A 20 5.41 -5.49 -0.57
N PHE A 21 4.43 -5.05 -1.36
CA PHE A 21 3.15 -4.58 -0.84
C PHE A 21 2.41 -5.68 -0.07
N SER A 22 2.37 -6.91 -0.59
CA SER A 22 1.75 -8.07 0.06
C SER A 22 2.39 -8.39 1.41
N ARG A 23 3.72 -8.40 1.46
CA ARG A 23 4.47 -8.60 2.72
C ARG A 23 4.09 -7.56 3.75
N TYR A 24 3.91 -6.33 3.31
CA TYR A 24 3.57 -5.24 4.20
C TYR A 24 2.13 -5.30 4.73
N ILE A 25 1.15 -5.53 3.87
CA ILE A 25 -0.26 -5.59 4.29
C ILE A 25 -0.57 -6.84 5.12
N GLY A 26 0.39 -7.76 5.28
CA GLY A 26 0.22 -9.03 5.99
C GLY A 26 -0.77 -9.97 5.31
N LEU A 27 -1.16 -9.68 4.07
CA LEU A 27 -2.11 -10.45 3.27
C LEU A 27 -1.38 -10.98 2.04
N PRO A 28 -1.36 -12.29 1.81
CA PRO A 28 -0.77 -12.86 0.62
C PRO A 28 -1.56 -12.42 -0.61
N LEU A 29 -0.88 -11.81 -1.58
CA LEU A 29 -1.41 -11.65 -2.92
C LEU A 29 -1.03 -12.89 -3.72
N TYR A 30 -2.03 -13.64 -4.17
CA TYR A 30 -1.81 -14.76 -5.09
C TYR A 30 -1.53 -14.23 -6.50
N ASN A 31 -1.06 -15.11 -7.39
CA ASN A 31 -0.69 -14.69 -8.75
C ASN A 31 -1.88 -14.10 -9.51
N GLU A 32 -3.07 -14.66 -9.30
CA GLU A 32 -4.32 -14.18 -9.89
C GLU A 32 -4.66 -12.75 -9.41
N ASP A 33 -4.43 -12.45 -8.13
CA ASP A 33 -4.65 -11.12 -7.56
C ASP A 33 -3.68 -10.10 -8.17
N LYS A 34 -2.40 -10.48 -8.29
CA LYS A 34 -1.37 -9.61 -8.90
C LYS A 34 -1.70 -9.33 -10.35
N GLU A 35 -2.06 -10.35 -11.13
CA GLU A 35 -2.48 -10.18 -12.51
C GLU A 35 -3.71 -9.28 -12.63
N ALA A 36 -4.71 -9.46 -11.76
CA ALA A 36 -5.91 -8.63 -11.75
C ALA A 36 -5.58 -7.16 -11.46
N ILE A 37 -4.70 -6.90 -10.49
CA ILE A 37 -4.24 -5.55 -10.14
C ILE A 37 -3.47 -4.92 -11.31
N LEU A 38 -2.56 -5.66 -11.94
CA LEU A 38 -1.76 -5.17 -13.07
C LEU A 38 -2.62 -4.88 -14.31
N LYS A 39 -3.61 -5.72 -14.59
CA LYS A 39 -4.55 -5.52 -15.70
C LYS A 39 -5.57 -4.41 -15.41
N SER A 40 -5.92 -4.17 -14.15
CA SER A 40 -6.91 -3.18 -13.75
C SER A 40 -6.38 -1.75 -13.82
N THR A 41 -6.69 -1.07 -14.92
CA THR A 41 -6.34 0.34 -15.15
C THR A 41 -6.90 1.25 -14.06
N SER A 42 -8.15 1.05 -13.67
CA SER A 42 -8.80 1.87 -12.64
C SER A 42 -8.14 1.71 -11.28
N PHE A 43 -7.79 0.48 -10.90
CA PHE A 43 -7.11 0.21 -9.64
C PHE A 43 -5.74 0.89 -9.59
N ARG A 44 -4.94 0.76 -10.67
CA ARG A 44 -3.65 1.44 -10.78
C ARG A 44 -3.77 2.96 -10.77
N LYS A 45 -4.87 3.55 -11.27
CA LYS A 45 -5.14 5.00 -11.12
C LYS A 45 -5.41 5.38 -9.66
N VAL A 46 -6.15 4.55 -8.92
CA VAL A 46 -6.37 4.77 -7.47
C VAL A 46 -5.04 4.73 -6.72
N LEU A 47 -4.17 3.76 -7.02
CA LEU A 47 -2.83 3.71 -6.42
C LEU A 47 -2.00 4.97 -6.73
N ALA A 48 -2.06 5.48 -7.97
CA ALA A 48 -1.39 6.72 -8.34
C ALA A 48 -1.92 7.93 -7.54
N ILE A 49 -3.24 8.00 -7.32
CA ILE A 49 -3.88 9.04 -6.51
C ILE A 49 -3.40 8.98 -5.06
N LEU A 50 -3.36 7.80 -4.46
CA LEU A 50 -2.85 7.60 -3.10
C LEU A 50 -1.39 8.07 -2.98
N LYS A 51 -0.55 7.75 -3.97
CA LYS A 51 0.84 8.21 -4.06
C LYS A 51 0.94 9.74 -4.17
N ILE A 52 0.12 10.37 -5.03
CA ILE A 52 0.07 11.83 -5.20
C ILE A 52 -0.36 12.53 -3.92
N LEU A 53 -1.37 11.99 -3.24
CA LEU A 53 -1.89 12.54 -1.99
C LEU A 53 -0.91 12.37 -0.83
N LYS A 54 0.17 11.60 -1.02
CA LYS A 54 1.02 11.11 0.08
C LYS A 54 0.16 10.58 1.22
N LEU A 55 -1.00 9.99 0.88
CA LEU A 55 -1.88 9.38 1.85
C LEU A 55 -1.17 8.11 2.27
N ASN A 56 -0.42 8.28 3.34
CA ASN A 56 0.33 7.28 4.08
C ASN A 56 -0.55 6.16 4.65
N ALA A 57 -1.73 5.83 4.09
CA ALA A 57 -2.31 4.51 4.31
C ALA A 57 -1.31 3.40 3.91
N LEU A 58 -0.35 3.75 3.04
CA LEU A 58 0.80 3.00 2.57
C LEU A 58 2.16 3.55 3.08
N ASN A 59 2.25 4.44 4.07
CA ASN A 59 3.55 4.71 4.73
C ASN A 59 3.47 4.85 6.27
N HIS A 60 2.30 5.13 6.85
CA HIS A 60 2.14 5.27 8.31
C HIS A 60 2.05 3.93 9.05
N TYR A 61 1.69 2.83 8.38
CA TYR A 61 1.93 1.50 8.95
C TYR A 61 3.38 1.02 8.68
N PHE A 62 4.17 1.68 7.80
CA PHE A 62 5.49 1.17 7.33
C PHE A 62 6.69 1.65 8.14
N VAL A 63 6.62 2.82 8.76
CA VAL A 63 7.81 3.41 9.42
C VAL A 63 7.73 3.32 10.94
N ASP A 64 6.53 3.38 11.53
CA ASP A 64 6.39 3.36 12.99
C ASP A 64 6.72 1.99 13.63
N ASP A 65 6.65 0.88 12.87
CA ASP A 65 7.00 -0.47 13.35
C ASP A 65 8.47 -0.87 13.13
N LEU A 66 9.27 -0.07 12.42
CA LEU A 66 10.70 -0.35 12.22
C LEU A 66 11.64 0.59 13.00
N GLU A 67 11.12 1.65 13.62
CA GLU A 67 11.89 2.55 14.51
C GLU A 67 11.47 2.52 15.99
N SER A 68 10.47 1.73 16.40
CA SER A 68 10.21 1.55 17.85
C SER A 68 11.05 0.41 18.44
N ASN A 69 12.33 0.72 18.72
CA ASN A 69 13.14 -0.04 19.69
C ASN A 69 12.76 0.27 21.16
N ASP A 70 11.58 0.83 21.41
CA ASP A 70 11.10 1.10 22.77
C ASP A 70 10.07 0.04 23.17
N GLU A 71 10.61 -1.00 23.81
CA GLU A 71 10.02 -1.86 24.84
C GLU A 71 8.56 -1.52 25.20
N PHE A 72 7.60 -2.18 24.56
CA PHE A 72 6.19 -2.10 24.96
C PHE A 72 6.01 -2.75 26.36
N PRO A 73 5.54 -2.03 27.39
CA PRO A 73 5.16 -2.66 28.63
C PRO A 73 3.82 -3.39 28.39
N ILE A 74 3.85 -4.72 28.46
CA ILE A 74 2.66 -5.56 28.45
C ILE A 74 1.79 -5.16 29.65
N ARG A 75 0.78 -4.32 29.43
CA ARG A 75 -0.31 -4.15 30.39
C ARG A 75 -1.23 -5.35 30.26
N GLN A 76 -1.05 -6.30 31.18
CA GLN A 76 -2.08 -7.27 31.53
C GLN A 76 -3.38 -6.53 31.86
N ILE A 77 -4.47 -6.93 31.21
CA ILE A 77 -5.83 -6.59 31.62
C ILE A 77 -6.63 -7.89 31.67
N PHE A 78 -6.93 -8.26 32.92
CA PHE A 78 -7.73 -9.36 33.50
C PHE A 78 -7.17 -10.78 33.44
#